data_AF-A0A842LUL7-F1
#
_entry.id   AF-A0A842LUL7-F1
#
_cell.length_a   1.000
_cell.length_b   1.000
_cell.length_c   1.000
_cell.angle_alpha   90.00
_cell.angle_beta   90.00
_cell.angle_gamma   90.00
#
_symmetry.space_group_name_H-M   'P 1'
#
loop_
_entity.id
_entity.type
_entity.pdbx_description
1 polymer ?
#
loop_
_entity_poly.entity_id
_entity_poly.type
_entity_poly.pdbx_seq_one_letter_code
_entity_poly.pdbx_strand_id
1 'polypeptide(L)'
;MKNLDRSVFYGLIIALVFVVIGTFFLYESNETLDVVAEHLGVVGENIIAAPFPEYTIPGFDNVWASLALGMISTIIIFAVAYGIGKLIAKIRTKSVTS
;
A
#
# COMPACT_ATOMS: atom_id res chain seq x y z
N MET A 1 -8.44 19.70 -18.94
CA MET A 1 -7.49 19.50 -17.81
C MET A 1 -8.15 19.62 -16.44
N LYS A 2 -8.87 20.72 -16.11
CA LYS A 2 -9.52 20.91 -14.79
C LYS A 2 -10.29 19.72 -14.19
N ASN A 3 -10.96 18.90 -15.01
CA ASN A 3 -11.72 17.74 -14.50
C ASN A 3 -10.83 16.51 -14.22
N LEU A 4 -9.74 16.33 -14.97
CA LEU A 4 -8.81 15.22 -14.76
C LEU A 4 -8.04 15.40 -13.46
N ASP A 5 -7.59 16.63 -13.19
CA ASP A 5 -6.88 16.98 -11.96
C ASP A 5 -7.76 16.76 -10.72
N ARG A 6 -9.07 17.02 -10.84
CA ARG A 6 -10.07 16.73 -9.80
C ARG A 6 -10.26 15.24 -9.58
N SER A 7 -10.42 14.46 -10.64
CA SER A 7 -10.60 13.00 -10.52
C SER A 7 -9.37 12.32 -9.90
N VAL A 8 -8.17 12.74 -10.28
CA VAL A 8 -6.92 12.25 -9.69
C VAL A 8 -6.84 12.60 -8.20
N PHE A 9 -7.21 13.83 -7.83
CA PHE A 9 -7.26 14.25 -6.44
C PHE A 9 -8.29 13.45 -5.63
N TYR A 10 -9.51 13.25 -6.13
CA TYR A 10 -10.51 12.44 -5.46
C TYR A 10 -10.07 10.98 -5.31
N GLY A 11 -9.43 10.41 -6.33
CA GLY A 11 -8.86 9.06 -6.25
C GLY A 11 -7.81 8.94 -5.15
N LEU A 12 -6.94 9.94 -4.99
CA LEU A 12 -5.95 9.98 -3.92
C LEU A 12 -6.63 10.06 -2.53
N ILE A 13 -7.62 10.94 -2.36
CA ILE A 13 -8.37 11.04 -1.10
C ILE A 13 -9.04 9.70 -0.75
N ILE A 14 -9.69 9.06 -1.73
CA ILE A 14 -10.32 7.75 -1.55
C ILE A 14 -9.28 6.71 -1.13
N ALA A 15 -8.12 6.66 -1.80
CA ALA A 15 -7.05 5.74 -1.43
C ALA A 15 -6.57 5.94 0.01
N LEU A 16 -6.40 7.19 0.46
CA LEU A 16 -6.02 7.49 1.85
C LEU A 16 -7.10 7.09 2.85
N VAL A 17 -8.39 7.27 2.51
CA VAL A 17 -9.51 6.77 3.33
C VAL A 17 -9.46 5.24 3.45
N PHE A 18 -9.16 4.53 2.36
CA PHE A 18 -8.99 3.08 2.39
C PHE A 18 -7.82 2.64 3.26
N VAL A 19 -6.72 3.40 3.31
CA VAL A 19 -5.62 3.11 4.25
C VAL A 19 -6.11 3.21 5.68
N VAL A 20 -6.81 4.29 6.05
CA VAL A 20 -7.35 4.47 7.41
C VAL A 20 -8.30 3.33 7.77
N ILE A 21 -9.25 3.01 6.89
CA ILE A 21 -10.19 1.91 7.10
C ILE A 21 -9.43 0.58 7.22
N GLY A 22 -8.47 0.33 6.32
CA GLY A 22 -7.60 -0.85 6.34
C GLY A 22 -6.89 -1.04 7.68
N THR A 23 -6.26 0.02 8.17
CA THR A 23 -5.49 -0.02 9.42
C THR A 23 -6.36 -0.29 10.65
N PHE A 24 -7.55 0.30 10.74
CA PHE A 24 -8.39 0.16 11.95
C PHE A 24 -9.41 -0.98 11.89
N PHE A 25 -9.86 -1.37 10.70
CA PHE A 25 -10.94 -2.36 10.54
C PHE A 25 -10.49 -3.70 9.94
N LEU A 26 -9.38 -3.73 9.18
CA LEU A 26 -8.89 -4.95 8.53
C LEU A 26 -7.65 -5.55 9.19
N TYR A 27 -6.97 -4.82 10.09
CA TYR A 27 -5.84 -5.32 10.87
C TYR A 27 -6.18 -6.61 11.63
N GLU A 28 -7.40 -6.71 12.17
CA GLU A 28 -7.83 -7.82 13.01
C GLU A 28 -8.37 -9.02 12.21
N SER A 29 -8.36 -8.94 10.86
CA SER A 29 -8.66 -10.07 9.98
C SER A 29 -7.56 -11.14 9.95
N ASN A 30 -6.88 -11.29 11.11
CA ASN A 30 -5.89 -12.28 11.51
C ASN A 30 -5.92 -13.49 10.59
N GLU A 31 -4.76 -13.75 9.99
CA GLU A 31 -4.49 -14.79 9.00
C GLU A 31 -5.30 -16.06 9.28
N THR A 32 -6.51 -16.12 8.71
CA THR A 32 -7.43 -17.24 8.97
C THR A 32 -6.80 -18.59 8.60
N LEU A 33 -5.84 -18.57 7.68
CA LEU A 33 -5.05 -19.73 7.29
C LEU A 33 -4.06 -20.16 8.38
N ASP A 34 -3.43 -19.22 9.08
CA ASP A 34 -2.51 -19.53 10.19
C ASP A 34 -3.26 -20.10 11.38
N VAL A 35 -4.42 -19.53 11.73
CA VAL A 35 -5.28 -20.08 12.79
C VAL A 35 -5.71 -21.52 12.45
N VAL A 36 -6.05 -21.78 11.19
CA VAL A 36 -6.40 -23.14 10.72
C VAL A 36 -5.18 -24.07 10.72
N ALA A 37 -4.01 -23.59 10.31
CA ALA A 37 -2.77 -24.36 10.32
C ALA A 37 -2.38 -24.74 11.75
N GLU A 38 -2.48 -23.80 12.69
CA GLU A 38 -2.25 -24.04 14.12
C GLU A 38 -3.23 -25.08 14.69
N HIS A 39 -4.52 -25.00 14.35
CA HIS A 39 -5.51 -26.02 14.72
C HIS A 39 -5.21 -27.40 14.14
N LEU A 40 -4.55 -27.46 12.99
CA LEU A 40 -4.10 -28.70 12.34
C LEU A 40 -2.72 -29.16 12.85
N GLY A 41 -2.08 -28.40 13.74
CA GLY A 41 -0.72 -28.67 14.23
C GLY A 41 0.38 -28.48 13.18
N VAL A 42 0.07 -27.74 12.11
CA VAL A 42 1.01 -27.43 11.02
C VAL A 42 1.65 -26.08 11.30
N VAL A 43 2.97 -26.07 11.44
CA VAL A 43 3.75 -24.84 11.60
C VAL A 43 4.60 -24.63 10.35
N GLY A 44 4.56 -23.43 9.78
CA GLY A 44 5.46 -23.05 8.70
C GLY A 44 6.88 -22.92 9.20
N GLU A 45 7.81 -23.76 8.72
CA GLU A 45 9.23 -23.53 8.97
C GLU A 45 9.79 -22.47 8.01
N ASN A 46 10.18 -21.33 8.56
CA ASN A 46 10.97 -20.34 7.83
C ASN A 46 12.45 -20.71 7.88
N ILE A 47 12.94 -21.29 6.79
CA ILE A 47 14.38 -21.65 6.61
C ILE A 47 15.26 -20.40 6.67
N ILE A 48 14.72 -19.24 6.28
CA ILE A 48 15.37 -17.93 6.36
C ILE A 48 14.42 -17.00 7.11
N ALA A 49 14.91 -16.35 8.17
CA ALA A 49 14.14 -15.37 8.90
C ALA A 49 13.77 -14.19 7.98
N ALA A 50 12.47 -13.89 7.90
CA ALA A 50 12.01 -12.71 7.18
C ALA A 50 12.56 -11.45 7.87
N PRO A 51 13.00 -10.43 7.11
CA PRO A 51 13.42 -9.16 7.68
C PRO A 51 12.30 -8.45 8.45
N PHE A 52 11.04 -8.78 8.15
CA PHE A 52 9.83 -8.29 8.83
C PHE A 52 8.89 -9.46 9.12
N PRO A 53 9.09 -10.17 10.25
CA PRO A 53 8.16 -11.22 10.70
C PRO A 53 6.77 -10.62 10.91
N GLU A 54 5.71 -11.33 10.53
CA GLU A 54 4.32 -10.88 10.70
C GLU A 54 4.00 -9.52 10.05
N TYR A 55 4.78 -9.10 9.04
CA TYR A 55 4.70 -7.77 8.42
C TYR A 55 4.83 -6.60 9.41
N THR A 56 5.42 -6.86 10.58
CA THR A 56 5.66 -5.85 11.61
C THR A 56 7.07 -5.28 11.48
N ILE A 57 7.23 -4.00 11.83
CA ILE A 57 8.54 -3.37 11.96
C ILE A 57 8.99 -3.57 13.41
N PRO A 58 10.07 -4.34 13.67
CA PRO A 58 10.56 -4.55 15.03
C PRO A 58 10.82 -3.21 15.74
N GLY A 59 10.21 -3.03 16.91
CA GLY A 59 10.30 -1.79 17.70
C GLY A 59 9.24 -0.73 17.39
N PHE A 60 8.31 -0.99 16.46
CA PHE A 60 7.20 -0.10 16.11
C PHE A 60 5.84 -0.83 16.12
N ASP A 61 5.56 -1.55 17.21
CA ASP A 61 4.29 -2.25 17.43
C ASP A 61 3.19 -1.30 17.91
N ASN A 62 2.83 -0.34 17.05
CA ASN A 62 1.75 0.60 17.32
C ASN A 62 0.91 0.84 16.05
N VAL A 63 -0.41 0.76 16.19
CA VAL A 63 -1.39 1.05 15.12
C VAL A 63 -1.12 2.40 14.44
N TRP A 64 -0.67 3.40 15.19
CA TRP A 64 -0.30 4.71 14.63
C TRP A 64 0.93 4.66 13.71
N ALA A 65 1.90 3.78 14.02
CA ALA A 65 3.06 3.56 13.16
C ALA A 65 2.65 2.86 11.86
N SER A 66 1.78 1.85 11.95
CA SER A 66 1.22 1.16 10.77
C SER A 66 0.40 2.12 9.89
N LEU A 67 -0.40 3.01 10.50
CA LEU A 67 -1.15 4.03 9.78
C LEU A 67 -0.20 4.99 9.04
N ALA A 68 0.80 5.52 9.75
CA ALA A 68 1.77 6.44 9.17
C ALA A 68 2.53 5.78 8.01
N LEU A 69 2.96 4.53 8.18
CA LEU A 69 3.66 3.76 7.15
C LEU A 69 2.77 3.53 5.93
N GLY A 70 1.50 3.14 6.14
CA GLY A 70 0.52 2.97 5.06
C GLY A 70 0.32 4.26 4.27
N MET A 71 0.11 5.38 4.97
CA MET A 71 -0.10 6.70 4.36
C MET A 71 1.12 7.14 3.53
N ILE A 72 2.33 7.04 4.11
CA ILE A 72 3.58 7.39 3.43
C ILE A 72 3.77 6.52 2.19
N SER A 73 3.57 5.21 2.31
CA SER A 73 3.74 4.26 1.21
C SER A 73 2.75 4.55 0.06
N THR A 74 1.49 4.82 0.37
CA THR A 74 0.48 5.21 -0.62
C THR A 74 0.86 6.49 -1.35
N ILE A 75 1.35 7.52 -0.64
CA ILE A 75 1.78 8.78 -1.25
C ILE A 75 2.99 8.55 -2.17
N ILE A 76 3.98 7.75 -1.75
CA ILE A 76 5.16 7.44 -2.55
C ILE A 76 4.76 6.71 -3.84
N ILE A 77 3.96 5.65 -3.73
CA ILE A 77 3.50 4.87 -4.88
C ILE A 77 2.71 5.77 -5.85
N PHE A 78 1.81 6.59 -5.32
CA PHE A 78 1.05 7.55 -6.12
C PHE A 78 1.97 8.53 -6.85
N ALA A 79 2.95 9.12 -6.15
CA ALA A 79 3.90 10.07 -6.74
C ALA A 79 4.71 9.45 -7.87
N VAL A 80 5.19 8.21 -7.69
CA VAL A 80 5.93 7.46 -8.71
C VAL A 80 5.04 7.17 -9.92
N ALA A 81 3.85 6.60 -9.69
CA ALA A 81 2.93 6.24 -10.78
C ALA A 81 2.48 7.48 -11.56
N TYR A 82 2.12 8.56 -10.86
CA TYR A 82 1.75 9.83 -11.47
C TYR A 82 2.91 10.46 -12.26
N GLY A 83 4.12 10.41 -11.70
CA GLY A 83 5.34 10.87 -12.37
C GLY A 83 5.61 10.13 -13.67
N ILE A 84 5.54 8.80 -13.65
CA ILE A 84 5.67 7.94 -14.84
C ILE A 84 4.60 8.28 -15.87
N GLY A 85 3.33 8.38 -15.46
CA GLY A 85 2.22 8.74 -16.34
C GLY A 85 2.44 10.08 -17.05
N LYS A 86 2.96 11.09 -16.31
CA LYS A 86 3.29 12.40 -16.87
C LYS A 86 4.47 12.34 -17.85
N LEU A 87 5.49 11.54 -17.56
CA LEU A 87 6.63 11.34 -18.46
C LEU A 87 6.18 10.72 -19.78
N ILE A 88 5.36 9.65 -19.72
CA ILE A 88 4.80 8.99 -20.91
C ILE A 88 3.96 9.97 -21.74
N ALA A 89 3.09 10.75 -21.10
CA ALA A 89 2.26 11.75 -21.78
C ALA A 89 3.10 12.81 -22.50
N LYS A 90 4.21 13.25 -21.89
CA LYS A 90 5.17 14.20 -22.48
C LYS A 90 5.91 13.62 -23.68
N ILE A 91 6.31 12.35 -23.62
CA ILE A 91 6.98 11.67 -24.73
C ILE A 91 6.03 11.55 -25.93
N ARG A 92 4.79 11.14 -25.68
CA ARG A 92 3.76 10.97 -26.73
C ARG A 92 3.41 12.27 -27.46
N THR A 93 3.41 13.40 -26.74
CA THR A 93 3.13 14.70 -27.38
C THR A 93 4.27 15.15 -28.29
N LYS A 94 5.53 14.83 -27.94
CA LYS A 94 6.71 15.21 -28.72
C LYS A 94 6.82 14.45 -30.06
N SER A 95 6.31 13.23 -30.14
CA SER A 95 6.35 12.40 -31.34
C SER A 95 5.26 12.71 -32.37
N VAL A 96 4.22 13.47 -32.00
CA VAL A 96 3.12 13.85 -32.91
C VAL A 96 3.39 15.19 -33.60
N THR A 97 4.26 16.01 -33.03
CA THR A 97 4.64 17.34 -33.55
C THR A 97 5.99 17.36 -34.28
N SER A 98 6.63 16.20 -34.44
CA SER A 98 7.88 16.02 -35.21
C SER A 98 7.60 15.18 -36.43
#